data_AF-A0A6B0XYG9-F1
#
_entry.id   AF-A0A6B0XYG9-F1
#
_cell.length_a   1.000
_cell.length_b   1.000
_cell.length_c   1.000
_cell.angle_alpha   90.00
_cell.angle_beta   90.00
_cell.angle_gamma   90.00
#
_symmetry.space_group_name_H-M   'P 1'
#
loop_
_entity.id
_entity.type
_entity.pdbx_description
1 polymer ?
#
loop_
_entity_poly.entity_id
_entity_poly.type
_entity_poly.pdbx_seq_one_letter_code
_entity_poly.pdbx_strand_id
1 'polypeptide(L)' 'DGEFAEGVRCVARPVFDSRDRMIAALGISGPSVRIGDSRLVELGQVVRKAGNPFLKDRP' A
#
# COMPACT_ATOMS: atom_id res chain seq x y z
N ASP A 1 -2.35 16.09 -2.61
CA ASP A 1 -2.70 15.65 -1.25
C ASP A 1 -3.99 14.84 -1.28
N GLY A 2 -3.93 13.60 -0.82
CA GLY A 2 -4.96 12.58 -1.02
C GLY A 2 -5.10 11.63 0.18
N GLU A 3 -4.97 12.17 1.38
CA GLU A 3 -5.24 11.43 2.62
C GLU A 3 -6.72 11.61 2.97
N PHE A 4 -7.43 10.50 3.23
CA PHE A 4 -8.85 10.52 3.60
C PHE A 4 -9.11 11.25 4.94
N ALA A 5 -8.09 11.30 5.79
CA ALA A 5 -8.12 12.00 7.06
C ALA A 5 -6.85 12.85 7.19
N GLU A 6 -7.02 14.10 7.58
CA GLU A 6 -5.92 15.02 7.80
C GLU A 6 -4.95 14.46 8.86
N GLY A 7 -3.66 14.48 8.52
CA GLY A 7 -2.61 13.95 9.40
C GLY A 7 -2.48 12.42 9.38
N VAL A 8 -2.98 11.71 8.37
CA VAL A 8 -2.90 10.24 8.24
C VAL A 8 -2.19 9.82 6.96
N ARG A 9 -0.95 9.35 7.10
CA ARG A 9 -0.18 8.83 5.97
C ARG A 9 -0.56 7.41 5.61
N CYS A 10 -0.63 7.17 4.30
CA CYS A 10 -1.03 5.90 3.71
C CYS A 10 -0.01 5.41 2.68
N VAL A 11 0.26 4.11 2.69
CA VAL A 11 0.92 3.41 1.57
C VAL A 11 0.03 2.27 1.13
N ALA A 12 -0.11 2.06 -0.17
CA ALA A 12 -0.95 1.01 -0.71
C ALA A 12 -0.37 0.44 -2.00
N ARG A 13 -0.80 -0.77 -2.34
CA ARG A 13 -0.60 -1.38 -3.65
C ARG A 13 -1.92 -1.84 -4.24
N PRO A 14 -2.06 -1.84 -5.58
CA PRO A 14 -3.15 -2.51 -6.25
C PRO A 14 -3.03 -4.05 -6.13
N VAL A 15 -4.16 -4.74 -6.22
CA VAL A 15 -4.25 -6.20 -6.29
C VAL A 15 -4.98 -6.57 -7.58
N PHE A 16 -4.35 -7.42 -8.39
CA PHE A 16 -4.88 -7.85 -9.68
C PHE A 16 -5.30 -9.33 -9.66
N ASP A 17 -6.35 -9.66 -10.41
CA ASP A 17 -6.71 -11.03 -10.72
C ASP A 17 -5.81 -11.64 -11.82
N SER A 18 -6.03 -12.91 -12.16
CA SER A 18 -5.26 -13.61 -13.20
C SER A 18 -5.47 -13.06 -14.61
N ARG A 19 -6.49 -12.22 -14.82
CA ARG A 19 -6.84 -11.55 -16.07
C ARG A 19 -6.37 -10.08 -16.07
N ASP A 20 -5.46 -9.73 -15.17
CA ASP A 20 -4.86 -8.40 -15.00
C ASP A 20 -5.88 -7.29 -14.69
N ARG A 21 -7.05 -7.64 -14.14
CA ARG A 21 -8.03 -6.65 -13.67
C ARG A 21 -7.74 -6.29 -12.22
N MET A 22 -7.71 -4.99 -11.91
CA MET A 22 -7.58 -4.53 -10.53
C MET A 22 -8.87 -4.87 -9.76
N ILE A 23 -8.78 -5.75 -8.77
CA ILE A 23 -9.92 -6.24 -8.00
C ILE A 23 -9.94 -5.72 -6.57
N ALA A 24 -8.82 -5.22 -6.06
CA ALA A 24 -8.70 -4.66 -4.72
C ALA A 24 -7.45 -3.78 -4.57
N ALA A 25 -7.24 -3.23 -3.38
CA ALA A 25 -5.99 -2.61 -2.94
C ALA A 25 -5.66 -3.08 -1.52
N LEU A 26 -4.38 -3.23 -1.22
CA LEU A 26 -3.86 -3.51 0.12
C LEU A 26 -3.05 -2.31 0.58
N GLY A 27 -3.31 -1.79 1.77
CA GLY A 27 -2.59 -0.64 2.28
C GLY A 27 -2.46 -0.59 3.80
N ILE A 28 -1.53 0.24 4.26
CA ILE A 28 -1.29 0.57 5.66
C ILE A 28 -1.51 2.07 5.80
N SER A 29 -2.37 2.45 6.75
CA SER A 29 -2.66 3.83 7.13
C SER A 29 -2.29 4.07 8.58
N GLY A 30 -1.81 5.26 8.90
CA GLY A 30 -1.59 5.64 10.29
C GLY A 30 -1.20 7.10 10.46
N PRO A 31 -1.14 7.59 11.71
CA PRO A 31 -0.85 8.99 11.98
C PRO A 31 0.50 9.43 11.41
N SER A 32 0.53 10.58 10.76
CA SER A 32 1.71 11.21 10.15
C SER A 32 2.86 11.37 11.16
N VAL A 33 2.54 11.65 12.43
CA VAL A 33 3.51 11.73 13.53
C VAL A 33 4.25 10.42 13.82
N ARG A 34 3.70 9.27 13.41
CA ARG A 34 4.34 7.95 13.54
C ARG A 34 4.88 7.40 12.21
N ILE A 35 4.37 7.91 11.08
CA ILE A 35 4.78 7.49 9.74
C ILE A 35 5.56 8.63 9.08
N GLY A 36 6.78 8.86 9.55
CA GLY A 36 7.73 9.74 8.87
C GLY A 36 8.15 9.18 7.50
N ASP A 37 8.90 9.96 6.72
CA ASP A 37 9.24 9.63 5.32
C ASP A 37 10.04 8.33 5.19
N SER A 38 11.00 8.09 6.09
CA SER A 38 11.77 6.84 6.14
C SER A 38 10.88 5.63 6.39
N ARG A 39 9.94 5.76 7.34
CA ARG A 39 8.96 4.71 7.67
C ARG A 39 7.98 4.50 6.52
N LEU A 40 7.62 5.55 5.80
CA LEU A 40 6.76 5.46 4.61
C LEU A 40 7.42 4.58 3.53
N VAL A 41 8.71 4.79 3.26
CA VAL A 41 9.47 3.97 2.30
C VAL A 41 9.55 2.51 2.74
N GLU A 42 9.83 2.26 4.03
CA GLU A 42 9.87 0.91 4.60
C GLU A 42 8.52 0.20 4.47
N LEU A 43 7.44 0.86 4.89
CA LEU A 43 6.08 0.31 4.80
C LEU A 43 5.66 0.08 3.35
N GLY A 44 6.11 0.93 2.41
CA GLY A 44 5.92 0.71 0.98
C GLY A 44 6.54 -0.61 0.50
N GLN A 45 7.75 -0.94 0.98
CA GLN A 45 8.38 -2.24 0.67
C GLN A 45 7.65 -3.42 1.31
N VAL A 46 7.13 -3.25 2.53
CA VAL A 46 6.32 -4.27 3.21
C VAL A 46 5.05 -4.55 2.43
N VAL A 47 4.27 -3.51 2.11
CA VAL A 47 3.03 -3.65 1.34
C VAL A 47 3.32 -4.24 -0.02
N ARG A 48 4.39 -3.81 -0.71
CA ARG A 48 4.79 -4.39 -2.01
C ARG A 48 5.06 -5.88 -1.92
N LYS A 49 5.71 -6.38 -0.85
CA LYS A 49 5.98 -7.82 -0.66
C LYS A 49 4.77 -8.59 -0.11
N ALA A 50 3.76 -7.92 0.41
CA ALA A 50 2.60 -8.55 1.01
C ALA A 50 1.64 -9.03 -0.09
N GLY A 51 1.79 -10.29 -0.50
CA GLY A 51 0.95 -10.93 -1.51
C GLY A 51 0.92 -12.45 -1.33
N ASN A 52 -0.24 -13.05 -1.63
CA ASN A 52 -0.40 -14.49 -1.75
C ASN A 52 0.25 -14.96 -3.07
N PRO A 53 0.89 -16.15 -3.16
CA PRO A 53 1.45 -16.70 -4.42
C PRO A 53 0.53 -16.67 -5.65
N PHE A 54 -0.80 -16.54 -5.48
CA PHE A 54 -1.76 -16.43 -6.59
C PHE A 54 -2.02 -14.99 -7.09
N LEU A 55 -1.50 -13.98 -6.41
CA LEU A 55 -1.68 -12.57 -6.77
C LEU A 55 -0.40 -12.07 -7.46
N LYS A 56 -0.56 -11.48 -8.64
CA LYS A 56 0.57 -10.90 -9.36
C LYS A 56 0.90 -9.53 -8.79
N ASP A 57 2.16 -9.35 -8.40
CA ASP A 57 2.71 -8.06 -8.07
C ASP A 57 3.24 -7.40 -9.34
N ARG A 58 2.75 -6.21 -9.67
CA ARG A 58 3.29 -5.40 -10.77
C ARG A 58 3.88 -4.10 -10.22
N PRO A 59 5.01 -3.63 -10.79
CA PRO A 59 5.76 -2.47 -10.31
C PRO A 59 4.99 -1.16 -10.47
#